data_AF-A0A916TMM8-F1
#
_entry.id   AF-A0A916TMM8-F1
#
_cell.length_a   1.000
_cell.length_b   1.000
_cell.length_c   1.000
_cell.angle_alpha   90.00
_cell.angle_beta   90.00
_cell.angle_gamma   90.00
#
_symmetry.space_group_name_H-M   'P 1'
#
loop_
_entity.id
_entity.type
_entity.pdbx_description
1 polymer ?
#
loop_
_entity_poly.entity_id
_entity_poly.type
_entity_poly.pdbx_seq_one_letter_code
_entity_poly.pdbx_strand_id
1 'polypeptide(L)'
;MQGEKGSWDDTTRLWEFDSGRELAQFVSFTDGSWIVMTSEGFFNASVGWAKHINLVRGLEVFSVDQVYDALFHPDLVREALAASRDPVLLAVDD
;
A
#
# COMPACT_ATOMS: atom_id res chain seq x y z
N MET A 1 -22.40 4.18 -20.05
CA MET A 1 -21.25 3.62 -19.33
C MET A 1 -20.83 4.68 -18.31
N GLN A 2 -21.24 4.54 -17.05
CA GLN A 2 -20.95 5.55 -16.03
C GLN A 2 -19.50 5.40 -15.59
N GLY A 3 -18.69 6.41 -15.89
CA GLY A 3 -17.33 6.56 -15.36
C GLY A 3 -17.42 7.25 -14.02
N GLU A 4 -17.41 6.47 -12.95
CA GLU A 4 -17.23 6.99 -11.60
C GLU A 4 -15.73 7.19 -11.40
N LYS A 5 -15.27 8.43 -11.57
CA LYS A 5 -13.91 8.84 -11.17
C LYS A 5 -13.87 8.85 -9.64
N GLY A 6 -13.50 7.72 -9.06
CA GLY A 6 -13.23 7.60 -7.63
C GLY A 6 -11.92 8.28 -7.28
N SER A 7 -12.01 9.25 -6.37
CA SER A 7 -10.90 9.90 -5.65
C SER A 7 -9.92 10.74 -6.49
N TRP A 8 -9.71 12.00 -6.07
CA TRP A 8 -8.64 12.87 -6.59
C TRP A 8 -7.26 12.53 -6.02
N ASP A 9 -7.22 11.55 -5.12
CA ASP A 9 -6.01 10.91 -4.63
C ASP A 9 -6.03 9.48 -5.18
N ASP A 10 -5.12 9.11 -6.09
CA ASP A 10 -4.93 7.74 -6.64
C ASP A 10 -4.42 6.77 -5.55
N THR A 11 -5.00 6.87 -4.36
CA THR A 11 -4.64 6.18 -3.13
C THR A 11 -5.82 5.33 -2.69
N THR A 12 -5.62 4.02 -2.64
CA THR A 12 -6.55 3.06 -2.05
C THR A 12 -5.98 2.58 -0.72
N ARG A 13 -6.80 2.46 0.33
CA ARG A 13 -6.36 1.96 1.65
C ARG A 13 -7.08 0.65 1.97
N LEU A 14 -6.35 -0.28 2.57
CA LEU A 14 -6.84 -1.54 3.10
C LEU A 14 -6.91 -1.44 4.62
N TRP A 15 -8.02 -1.91 5.18
CA TRP A 15 -8.31 -1.84 6.61
C TRP A 15 -8.65 -3.23 7.13
N GLU A 16 -8.28 -3.47 8.39
CA GLU A 16 -8.74 -4.61 9.18
C GLU A 16 -10.15 -4.32 9.69
N PHE A 17 -11.11 -5.19 9.40
CA PHE A 17 -12.53 -4.93 9.67
C PHE A 17 -12.81 -4.80 11.18
N ASP A 18 -12.27 -5.72 11.99
CA ASP A 18 -12.58 -5.82 13.41
C ASP A 18 -12.03 -4.65 14.24
N SER A 19 -10.83 -4.17 13.92
CA SER A 19 -10.15 -3.13 14.69
C SER A 19 -10.23 -1.74 14.06
N GLY A 20 -10.60 -1.65 12.78
CA GLY A 20 -10.49 -0.42 11.99
C GLY A 20 -9.04 0.02 11.75
N ARG A 21 -8.06 -0.86 11.97
CA ARG A 21 -6.64 -0.57 11.76
C ARG A 21 -6.33 -0.58 10.27
N GLU A 22 -5.59 0.42 9.79
CA GLU A 22 -5.04 0.42 8.43
C GLU A 22 -3.99 -0.69 8.31
N LEU A 23 -4.12 -1.55 7.29
CA LEU A 23 -3.18 -2.62 7.01
C LEU A 23 -2.16 -2.18 5.96
N ALA A 24 -2.64 -1.53 4.90
CA ALA A 24 -1.79 -1.08 3.82
C ALA A 24 -2.41 0.06 3.02
N GLN A 25 -1.56 0.89 2.43
CA GLN A 25 -1.89 1.92 1.46
C GLN A 25 -1.34 1.53 0.09
N PHE A 26 -2.17 1.61 -0.94
CA PHE A 26 -1.82 1.41 -2.34
C PHE A 26 -1.88 2.74 -3.08
N VAL A 27 -0.86 3.05 -3.86
CA VAL A 27 -0.80 4.25 -4.70
C VAL A 27 -0.43 3.82 -6.11
N SER A 28 -1.23 4.24 -7.09
CA SER A 28 -0.94 4.11 -8.52
C SER A 28 -0.59 5.46 -9.12
N PHE A 29 0.34 5.48 -10.06
CA PHE A 29 0.75 6.67 -10.78
C PHE A 29 0.29 6.63 -12.23
N THR A 30 0.21 7.80 -12.87
CA THR A 30 -0.29 7.96 -14.24
C THR A 30 0.56 7.26 -15.31
N ASP A 31 1.81 6.96 -15.01
CA ASP A 31 2.72 6.19 -15.88
C ASP A 31 2.62 4.67 -15.70
N GLY A 32 1.65 4.22 -14.90
CA GLY A 32 1.43 2.80 -14.60
C GLY A 32 2.33 2.24 -13.52
N SER A 33 3.23 3.03 -12.93
CA SER A 33 3.97 2.62 -11.75
C SER A 33 3.08 2.60 -10.50
N TRP A 34 3.45 1.81 -9.50
CA TRP A 34 2.68 1.66 -8.26
C TRP A 34 3.60 1.40 -7.06
N ILE A 35 3.07 1.69 -5.87
CA ILE A 35 3.63 1.32 -4.58
C ILE A 35 2.52 0.83 -3.65
N VAL A 36 2.81 -0.19 -2.85
CA VAL A 36 2.02 -0.59 -1.69
C VAL A 36 2.89 -0.52 -0.44
N MET A 37 2.38 0.07 0.63
CA MET A 37 3.09 0.25 1.89
C MET A 37 2.21 -0.24 3.05
N THR A 38 2.77 -1.01 3.99
CA THR A 38 2.07 -1.43 5.19
C THR A 38 2.08 -0.32 6.25
N SER A 39 1.21 -0.44 7.26
CA SER A 39 1.18 0.50 8.40
C SER A 39 2.50 0.56 9.18
N GLU A 40 3.30 -0.49 9.11
CA GLU A 40 4.61 -0.67 9.73
C GLU A 40 5.75 -0.06 8.90
N GLY A 41 5.46 0.35 7.66
CA GLY A 41 6.40 1.04 6.77
C GLY A 41 7.14 0.13 5.77
N PHE A 42 6.84 -1.17 5.73
CA PHE A 42 7.36 -2.06 4.69
C PHE A 42 6.63 -1.80 3.38
N PHE A 43 7.33 -1.92 2.25
CA PHE A 43 6.72 -1.66 0.96
C PHE A 43 7.15 -2.64 -0.14
N ASN A 44 6.32 -2.69 -1.18
CA ASN A 44 6.59 -3.30 -2.47
C ASN A 44 6.21 -2.29 -3.55
N ALA A 45 6.94 -2.24 -4.64
CA ALA A 45 6.72 -1.24 -5.68
C ALA A 45 7.17 -1.72 -7.06
N SER A 46 6.56 -1.18 -8.10
CA SER A 46 6.96 -1.44 -9.49
C SER A 46 8.19 -0.63 -9.86
N VAL A 47 8.92 -1.04 -10.90
CA VAL A 47 9.97 -0.20 -11.51
C VAL A 47 9.47 1.23 -11.79
N GLY A 48 10.29 2.23 -11.47
CA GLY A 48 10.01 3.65 -11.77
C GLY A 48 9.17 4.39 -10.73
N TRP A 49 8.73 3.73 -9.64
CA TRP A 49 7.94 4.35 -8.56
C TRP A 49 8.68 5.47 -7.81
N ALA A 50 9.99 5.29 -7.57
CA ALA A 50 10.77 6.11 -6.63
C ALA A 50 10.86 7.58 -7.03
N LYS A 51 10.72 7.90 -8.33
CA LYS A 51 10.74 9.28 -8.83
C LYS A 51 9.50 10.09 -8.43
N HIS A 52 8.44 9.42 -7.98
CA HIS A 52 7.15 10.05 -7.68
C HIS A 52 6.99 10.41 -6.20
N ILE A 53 7.88 9.95 -5.31
CA ILE A 53 7.71 10.15 -3.87
C ILE A 53 8.98 10.61 -3.17
N ASN A 54 8.80 11.32 -2.05
CA ASN A 54 9.84 11.59 -1.06
C ASN A 54 9.42 10.95 0.27
N LEU A 55 10.37 10.39 1.01
CA LEU A 55 10.11 9.85 2.34
C LEU A 55 10.48 10.87 3.40
N VAL A 56 9.56 11.10 4.33
CA VAL A 56 9.74 12.09 5.41
C VAL A 56 9.49 11.41 6.75
N ARG A 57 10.44 11.54 7.68
CA ARG A 57 10.27 11.15 9.09
C ARG A 57 10.48 12.37 9.97
N GLY A 58 9.41 12.89 10.55
CA GLY A 58 9.45 14.15 11.30
C GLY A 58 9.79 15.33 10.40
N LEU A 59 10.97 15.92 10.59
CA LEU A 59 11.49 17.02 9.77
C LEU A 59 12.62 16.59 8.81
N GLU A 60 12.98 15.31 8.83
CA GLU A 60 14.06 14.77 8.01
C GLU A 60 13.48 14.16 6.72
N VAL A 61 14.05 14.58 5.58
CA VAL A 61 13.73 14.04 4.26
C VAL A 61 14.81 13.02 3.90
N PHE A 62 14.39 11.79 3.62
CA PHE A 62 15.27 10.70 3.21
C PHE A 62 15.05 10.41 1.72
N SER A 63 16.14 10.10 1.00
CA SER A 63 15.99 9.48 -0.32
C SER A 63 15.44 8.08 -0.15
N VAL A 64 14.60 7.65 -1.08
CA VAL A 64 14.13 6.26 -1.20
C VAL A 64 15.29 5.28 -1.13
N ASP A 65 16.41 5.58 -1.79
CA ASP A 65 17.59 4.70 -1.82
C ASP A 65 18.15 4.41 -0.42
N GLN A 66 18.03 5.34 0.52
CA GLN A 66 18.59 5.19 1.88
C GLN A 66 17.80 4.20 2.73
N VAL A 67 16.53 3.97 2.40
CA VAL A 67 15.66 3.06 3.16
C VAL A 67 15.27 1.83 2.35
N TYR A 68 15.59 1.80 1.05
CA TYR A 68 15.17 0.76 0.13
C TYR A 68 15.56 -0.63 0.64
N ASP A 69 16.84 -0.83 0.96
CA ASP A 69 17.35 -2.12 1.43
C ASP A 69 16.73 -2.59 2.76
N ALA A 70 16.22 -1.65 3.56
CA ALA A 70 15.66 -1.93 4.89
C ALA A 70 14.13 -2.07 4.88
N LEU A 71 13.43 -1.49 3.91
CA LEU A 71 11.98 -1.40 3.89
C LEU A 71 11.34 -2.10 2.68
N PHE A 72 12.12 -2.42 1.65
CA PHE A 72 11.64 -3.21 0.51
C PHE A 72 11.52 -4.69 0.90
N HIS A 73 10.34 -5.05 1.41
CA HIS A 73 10.02 -6.40 1.88
C HIS A 73 8.70 -6.88 1.27
N PRO A 74 8.70 -7.34 0.01
CA PRO A 74 7.48 -7.77 -0.68
C PRO A 74 6.78 -8.94 0.01
N ASP A 75 7.52 -9.78 0.73
CA ASP A 75 6.97 -10.89 1.50
C ASP A 75 6.15 -10.42 2.70
N LEU A 76 6.68 -9.47 3.49
CA LEU A 76 5.99 -8.88 4.65
C LEU A 76 4.76 -8.07 4.23
N VAL A 77 4.82 -7.40 3.08
CA VAL A 77 3.65 -6.76 2.49
C VAL A 77 2.57 -7.81 2.19
N ARG A 78 2.96 -8.93 1.58
CA ARG A 78 2.03 -10.02 1.25
C ARG A 78 1.36 -10.59 2.49
N GLU A 79 2.11 -10.77 3.57
CA GLU A 79 1.60 -11.22 4.87
C GLU A 79 0.60 -10.22 5.46
N ALA A 80 0.92 -8.93 5.45
CA ALA A 80 0.01 -7.88 5.92
C ALA A 80 -1.30 -7.84 5.11
N LEU A 81 -1.22 -8.01 3.78
CA LEU A 81 -2.41 -8.08 2.93
C LEU A 81 -3.23 -9.36 3.17
N ALA A 82 -2.58 -10.48 3.50
CA ALA A 82 -3.27 -11.72 3.82
C ALA A 82 -3.99 -11.66 5.17
N ALA A 83 -3.52 -10.84 6.11
CA ALA A 83 -4.17 -10.61 7.40
C ALA A 83 -5.55 -9.96 7.27
N SER A 84 -5.85 -9.27 6.17
CA SER A 84 -7.19 -8.71 5.89
C SER A 84 -8.21 -9.76 5.45
N ARG A 85 -7.82 -11.04 5.31
CA ARG A 85 -8.79 -12.10 4.99
C ARG A 85 -9.73 -12.29 6.17
N ASP A 86 -10.86 -11.61 6.12
CA ASP A 86 -12.04 -12.03 6.86
C ASP A 86 -12.37 -13.47 6.48
N PRO A 87 -12.38 -14.43 7.42
CA PRO A 87 -12.86 -15.79 7.16
C PRO A 87 -14.35 -15.82 6.77
N VAL A 88 -15.08 -14.71 6.90
CA VAL A 88 -16.50 -14.58 6.54
C VAL A 88 -16.73 -14.58 5.02
N LEU A 89 -15.73 -14.23 4.19
CA LEU A 89 -15.90 -14.30 2.73
C LEU A 89 -15.78 -15.73 2.15
N LEU A 90 -15.43 -16.71 2.99
CA LEU A 90 -15.51 -18.15 2.69
C LEU A 90 -16.78 -18.81 3.25
N ALA A 91 -17.65 -18.04 3.91
CA ALA A 91 -18.95 -18.50 4.40
C ALA A 91 -20.12 -18.06 3.49
N VAL A 92 -19.82 -17.67 2.25
CA VAL A 92 -20.80 -17.60 1.16
C VAL A 92 -20.73 -18.87 0.32
N ASP A 93 -20.94 -20.01 0.97
CA ASP A 93 -21.34 -21.26 0.31
C ASP A 93 -22.76 -21.61 0.81
N ASP A 94 -23.78 -21.31 -0.02
CA ASP A 94 -24.92 -22.17 -0.40
C ASP A 94 -25.70 -21.55 -1.58
#